data_AF-A0A8T4VJQ4-F1
#
_entry.id   AF-A0A8T4VJQ4-F1
#
_cell.length_a   1.000
_cell.length_b   1.000
_cell.length_c   1.000
_cell.angle_alpha   90.00
_cell.angle_beta   90.00
_cell.angle_gamma   90.00
#
_symmetry.space_group_name_H-M   'P 1'
#
loop_
_entity.id
_entity.type
_entity.pdbx_description
1 polymer ?
#
loop_
_entity_poly.entity_id
_entity_poly.type
_entity_poly.pdbx_seq_one_letter_code
_entity_poly.pdbx_strand_id
1 'polypeptide(L)'
;MKNELPIFMQKKENYGILSDVARCIPKNSKLYLVGGALRNAIYYRMFKKELPQRDYDIVFTGKNKTKLINNLKKNTFVIHSKRKKEYVLERPKIPHPKSIKDFVILDIHFEKSGNIKNILKEKTNFTINGFALPLKTINNEDWYDSLIKLEDALPDLKNKIILLNKYQIKPHGSELFTCLRFMSLGFKKPDNKQLQTMVSDLNYLEPNRYKRNVKKLFDYVGGEKQARKLIKELGIKYDIFNIKNLEMIKK
;
A
#
# COMPACT_ATOMS: atom_id res chain seq x y z
N MET A 1 -26.10 2.67 -1.47
CA MET A 1 -25.02 3.32 -0.68
C MET A 1 -24.69 4.64 -1.37
N LYS A 2 -24.66 5.78 -0.65
CA LYS A 2 -24.30 7.08 -1.27
C LYS A 2 -22.91 6.99 -1.91
N ASN A 3 -22.79 7.54 -3.13
CA ASN A 3 -21.55 7.59 -3.88
C ASN A 3 -20.65 8.69 -3.32
N GLU A 4 -19.91 8.34 -2.29
CA GLU A 4 -18.92 9.22 -1.67
C GLU A 4 -17.56 9.02 -2.34
N LEU A 5 -16.83 10.14 -2.51
CA LEU A 5 -15.41 10.14 -2.89
C LEU A 5 -14.60 9.21 -1.98
N PRO A 6 -13.42 8.72 -2.44
CA PRO A 6 -12.53 7.92 -1.60
C PRO A 6 -12.26 8.65 -0.27
N ILE A 7 -12.16 7.92 0.85
CA ILE A 7 -12.08 8.53 2.19
C ILE A 7 -10.98 9.61 2.29
N PHE A 8 -9.84 9.38 1.65
CA PHE A 8 -8.72 10.32 1.66
C PHE A 8 -9.00 11.60 0.84
N MET A 9 -9.95 11.58 -0.09
CA MET A 9 -10.43 12.73 -0.88
C MET A 9 -11.56 13.50 -0.20
N GLN A 10 -12.13 12.99 0.90
CA GLN A 10 -13.18 13.69 1.64
C GLN A 10 -12.63 14.88 2.44
N LYS A 11 -11.31 14.92 2.66
CA LYS A 11 -10.60 16.06 3.25
C LYS A 11 -10.22 17.07 2.17
N LYS A 12 -10.61 18.34 2.36
CA LYS A 12 -10.42 19.44 1.40
C LYS A 12 -8.96 19.60 0.97
N GLU A 13 -8.02 19.48 1.90
CA GLU A 13 -6.59 19.61 1.67
C GLU A 13 -6.03 18.51 0.74
N ASN A 14 -6.50 17.27 0.88
CA ASN A 14 -6.07 16.16 0.01
C ASN A 14 -6.76 16.21 -1.35
N TYR A 15 -8.05 16.59 -1.37
CA TYR A 15 -8.85 16.67 -2.58
C TYR A 15 -8.18 17.56 -3.63
N GLY A 16 -7.78 18.78 -3.26
CA GLY A 16 -7.11 19.71 -4.16
C GLY A 16 -5.79 19.14 -4.70
N ILE A 17 -4.97 18.57 -3.83
CA ILE A 17 -3.66 18.05 -4.21
C ILE A 17 -3.78 16.86 -5.18
N LEU A 18 -4.62 15.87 -4.89
CA LEU A 18 -4.76 14.68 -5.75
C LEU A 18 -5.49 14.99 -7.06
N SER A 19 -6.39 15.98 -7.06
CA SER A 19 -6.96 16.55 -8.29
C SER A 19 -5.86 17.15 -9.17
N ASP A 20 -4.91 17.89 -8.60
CA ASP A 20 -3.77 18.45 -9.34
C ASP A 20 -2.88 17.37 -9.93
N VAL A 21 -2.64 16.28 -9.18
CA VAL A 21 -1.89 15.11 -9.67
C VAL A 21 -2.57 14.50 -10.90
N ALA A 22 -3.89 14.33 -10.87
CA ALA A 22 -4.64 13.81 -12.01
C ALA A 22 -4.52 14.71 -13.25
N ARG A 23 -4.47 16.03 -13.07
CA ARG A 23 -4.26 17.02 -14.14
C ARG A 23 -2.83 17.03 -14.70
N CYS A 24 -1.84 16.56 -13.93
CA CYS A 24 -0.44 16.49 -14.36
C CYS A 24 -0.16 15.38 -15.39
N ILE A 25 -1.11 14.46 -15.61
CA ILE A 25 -0.92 13.27 -16.46
C ILE A 25 -0.72 13.67 -17.93
N PRO A 26 0.43 13.37 -18.56
CA PRO A 26 0.65 13.67 -19.97
C PRO A 26 -0.34 12.95 -20.89
N LYS A 27 -0.62 13.53 -22.07
CA LYS A 27 -1.38 12.87 -23.14
C LYS A 27 -0.80 11.48 -23.42
N ASN A 28 -1.67 10.50 -23.67
CA ASN A 28 -1.33 9.09 -23.92
C ASN A 28 -0.56 8.40 -22.78
N SER A 29 -0.61 8.93 -21.56
CA SER A 29 -0.07 8.28 -20.36
C SER A 29 -1.19 8.05 -19.34
N LYS A 30 -0.96 7.13 -18.40
CA LYS A 30 -1.91 6.81 -17.33
C LYS A 30 -1.17 6.74 -16.00
N LEU A 31 -1.79 7.31 -14.97
CA LEU A 31 -1.42 7.08 -13.58
C LEU A 31 -2.52 6.28 -12.91
N TYR A 32 -2.12 5.31 -12.10
CA TYR A 32 -3.01 4.52 -11.29
C TYR A 32 -2.59 4.62 -9.83
N LEU A 33 -3.53 4.92 -8.95
CA LEU A 33 -3.36 4.70 -7.52
C LEU A 33 -3.49 3.20 -7.25
N VAL A 34 -2.55 2.63 -6.50
CA VAL A 34 -2.53 1.20 -6.15
C VAL A 34 -2.26 1.01 -4.65
N GLY A 35 -2.25 -0.24 -4.19
CA GLY A 35 -1.70 -0.60 -2.89
C GLY A 35 -2.53 -0.15 -1.69
N GLY A 36 -1.83 0.26 -0.62
CA GLY A 36 -2.42 0.34 0.72
C GLY A 36 -3.46 1.45 0.88
N ALA A 37 -3.21 2.63 0.28
CA ALA A 37 -4.15 3.76 0.34
C ALA A 37 -5.48 3.44 -0.35
N LEU A 38 -5.42 2.81 -1.53
CA LEU A 38 -6.60 2.39 -2.27
C LEU A 38 -7.40 1.31 -1.53
N ARG A 39 -6.71 0.26 -1.05
CA ARG A 39 -7.35 -0.78 -0.22
C ARG A 39 -8.05 -0.17 0.98
N ASN A 40 -7.44 0.79 1.67
CA ASN A 40 -8.06 1.44 2.84
C ASN A 40 -9.33 2.21 2.47
N ALA A 41 -9.38 2.88 1.32
CA ALA A 41 -10.59 3.55 0.84
C ALA A 41 -11.71 2.57 0.49
N ILE A 42 -11.38 1.45 -0.17
CA ILE A 42 -12.32 0.37 -0.46
C ILE A 42 -12.84 -0.26 0.84
N TYR A 43 -11.94 -0.53 1.79
CA TYR A 43 -12.27 -1.07 3.10
C TYR A 43 -13.22 -0.15 3.87
N TYR A 44 -12.96 1.17 3.88
CA TYR A 44 -13.87 2.14 4.50
C TYR A 44 -15.24 2.13 3.85
N ARG A 45 -15.33 2.07 2.51
CA ARG A 45 -16.62 1.99 1.81
C ARG A 45 -17.45 0.78 2.25
N MET A 46 -16.80 -0.37 2.46
CA MET A 46 -17.46 -1.62 2.87
C MET A 46 -17.83 -1.67 4.35
N PHE A 47 -16.93 -1.25 5.23
CA PHE A 47 -17.02 -1.52 6.68
C PHE A 47 -17.19 -0.26 7.53
N LYS A 48 -17.18 0.93 6.92
CA LYS A 48 -17.26 2.24 7.58
C LYS A 48 -16.24 2.41 8.72
N LYS A 49 -15.08 1.75 8.58
CA LYS A 49 -13.98 1.78 9.53
C LYS A 49 -12.73 2.35 8.89
N GLU A 50 -12.24 3.46 9.45
CA GLU A 50 -11.00 4.08 8.99
C GLU A 50 -9.80 3.21 9.36
N LEU A 51 -8.87 3.06 8.42
CA LEU A 51 -7.57 2.46 8.64
C LEU A 51 -6.50 3.55 8.57
N PRO A 52 -5.35 3.39 9.25
CA PRO A 52 -4.30 4.41 9.28
C PRO A 52 -3.91 4.91 7.88
N GLN A 53 -3.68 6.21 7.78
CA GLN A 53 -3.25 6.85 6.54
C GLN A 53 -1.96 6.20 6.02
N ARG A 54 -1.88 6.06 4.71
CA ARG A 54 -0.76 5.46 3.98
C ARG A 54 -0.24 6.47 2.96
N ASP A 55 1.03 6.30 2.58
CA ASP A 55 1.59 6.93 1.40
C ASP A 55 0.81 6.46 0.16
N TYR A 56 0.78 7.28 -0.90
CA TYR A 56 0.07 6.95 -2.13
C TYR A 56 1.01 6.23 -3.10
N ASP A 57 0.91 4.91 -3.16
CA ASP A 57 1.61 4.09 -4.15
C ASP A 57 0.99 4.35 -5.54
N ILE A 58 1.76 4.88 -6.48
CA ILE A 58 1.30 5.24 -7.82
C ILE A 58 2.05 4.44 -8.88
N VAL A 59 1.34 3.92 -9.87
CA VAL A 59 1.93 3.31 -11.06
C VAL A 59 1.74 4.23 -12.26
N PHE A 60 2.85 4.63 -12.89
CA PHE A 60 2.85 5.31 -14.17
C PHE A 60 3.09 4.34 -15.32
N THR A 61 2.20 4.40 -16.30
CA THR A 61 2.34 3.72 -17.59
C THR A 61 2.32 4.77 -18.70
N GLY A 62 3.39 4.84 -19.49
CA GLY A 62 3.51 5.85 -20.55
C GLY A 62 4.96 6.13 -20.94
N LYS A 63 5.14 6.82 -22.07
CA LYS A 63 6.47 7.13 -22.59
C LYS A 63 7.07 8.41 -21.99
N ASN A 64 6.24 9.37 -21.57
CA ASN A 64 6.71 10.70 -21.21
C ASN A 64 6.84 10.93 -19.70
N LYS A 65 7.73 10.16 -19.07
CA LYS A 65 8.09 10.30 -17.65
C LYS A 65 8.54 11.72 -17.30
N THR A 66 9.41 12.31 -18.12
CA THR A 66 9.99 13.63 -17.87
C THR A 66 8.92 14.72 -17.81
N LYS A 67 7.95 14.69 -18.74
CA LYS A 67 6.83 15.64 -18.73
C LYS A 67 5.94 15.47 -17.50
N LEU A 68 5.65 14.24 -17.06
CA LEU A 68 4.91 14.03 -15.82
C LEU A 68 5.62 14.69 -14.64
N ILE A 69 6.91 14.40 -14.45
CA ILE A 69 7.69 14.94 -13.33
C ILE A 69 7.74 16.46 -13.39
N ASN A 70 7.94 17.05 -14.56
CA ASN A 70 7.95 18.50 -14.73
C ASN A 70 6.58 19.12 -14.42
N ASN A 71 5.48 18.49 -14.82
CA ASN A 71 4.13 18.95 -14.48
C ASN A 71 3.88 18.90 -12.97
N LEU A 72 4.30 17.82 -12.29
CA LEU A 72 4.19 17.69 -10.84
C LEU A 72 5.00 18.77 -10.11
N LYS A 73 6.24 19.04 -10.55
CA LYS A 73 7.07 20.11 -9.99
C LYS A 73 6.42 21.50 -10.15
N LYS A 74 5.80 21.77 -11.31
CA LYS A 74 5.04 23.01 -11.54
C LYS A 74 3.82 23.12 -10.61
N ASN A 75 3.29 22.00 -10.13
CA ASN A 75 2.22 21.94 -9.12
C ASN A 75 2.79 21.74 -7.70
N THR A 76 3.92 22.39 -7.43
CA THR A 76 4.58 22.51 -6.11
C THR A 76 5.00 21.19 -5.46
N PHE A 77 5.08 20.08 -6.19
CA PHE A 77 5.69 18.85 -5.67
C PHE A 77 7.21 18.95 -5.67
N VAL A 78 7.83 18.52 -4.58
CA VAL A 78 9.28 18.42 -4.44
C VAL A 78 9.70 16.95 -4.52
N ILE A 79 10.83 16.68 -5.16
CA ILE A 79 11.39 15.32 -5.21
C ILE A 79 12.09 15.07 -3.88
N HIS A 80 11.55 14.15 -3.09
CA HIS A 80 12.16 13.69 -1.84
C HIS A 80 13.23 12.63 -2.10
N SER A 81 12.96 11.71 -3.03
CA SER A 81 13.91 10.65 -3.39
C SER A 81 13.75 10.20 -4.84
N LYS A 82 14.85 9.73 -5.45
CA LYS A 82 14.88 9.20 -6.81
C LYS A 82 15.65 7.88 -6.83
N ARG A 83 14.99 6.83 -7.32
CA ARG A 83 15.58 5.51 -7.58
C ARG A 83 15.42 5.13 -9.05
N LYS A 84 16.06 4.04 -9.49
CA LYS A 84 16.09 3.62 -10.90
C LYS A 84 14.70 3.54 -11.55
N LYS A 85 13.69 3.04 -10.83
CA LYS A 85 12.32 2.84 -11.32
C LYS A 85 11.25 3.58 -10.51
N GLU A 86 11.64 4.51 -9.64
CA GLU A 86 10.72 5.11 -8.67
C GLU A 86 11.13 6.56 -8.38
N TYR A 87 10.14 7.43 -8.26
CA TYR A 87 10.31 8.78 -7.73
C TYR A 87 9.38 8.93 -6.54
N VAL A 88 9.92 9.41 -5.42
CA VAL A 88 9.15 9.81 -4.25
C VAL A 88 9.00 11.32 -4.30
N LEU A 89 7.78 11.81 -4.43
CA LEU A 89 7.47 13.24 -4.42
C LEU A 89 6.56 13.59 -3.26
N GLU A 90 6.74 14.77 -2.69
CA GLU A 90 5.90 15.26 -1.60
C GLU A 90 5.39 16.67 -1.86
N ARG A 91 4.20 16.96 -1.36
CA ARG A 91 3.60 18.29 -1.34
C ARG A 91 2.93 18.53 0.02
N PRO A 92 3.18 19.68 0.68
CA PRO A 92 2.54 19.99 1.94
C PRO A 92 1.03 20.21 1.77
N LYS A 93 0.26 19.72 2.75
CA LYS A 93 -1.20 19.93 2.88
C LYS A 93 -1.54 21.26 3.55
N ILE A 94 -0.62 21.73 4.40
CA ILE A 94 -0.79 22.90 5.25
C ILE A 94 0.43 23.82 5.15
N PRO A 95 0.29 25.12 5.45
CA PRO A 95 1.43 26.01 5.68
C PRO A 95 2.32 25.47 6.82
N HIS A 96 3.64 25.53 6.65
CA HIS A 96 4.64 25.13 7.66
C HIS A 96 4.46 23.70 8.22
N PRO A 97 4.59 22.66 7.38
CA PRO A 97 4.45 21.27 7.80
C PRO A 97 5.51 20.89 8.84
N LYS A 98 5.12 20.16 9.90
CA LYS A 98 6.01 19.76 11.01
C LYS A 98 6.29 18.26 11.02
N SER A 99 5.44 17.48 10.39
CA SER A 99 5.50 16.02 10.39
C SER A 99 5.19 15.46 9.00
N ILE A 100 5.60 14.21 8.77
CA ILE A 100 5.32 13.52 7.50
C ILE A 100 3.82 13.41 7.18
N LYS A 101 2.96 13.41 8.22
CA LYS A 101 1.50 13.38 8.06
C LYS A 101 0.94 14.65 7.42
N ASP A 102 1.70 15.74 7.48
CA ASP A 102 1.32 17.04 6.92
C ASP A 102 1.59 17.11 5.41
N PHE A 103 2.13 16.04 4.81
CA PHE A 103 2.41 15.94 3.38
C PHE A 103 1.51 14.92 2.69
N VAL A 104 1.22 15.19 1.41
CA VAL A 104 0.83 14.16 0.45
C VAL A 104 2.12 13.62 -0.15
N ILE A 105 2.37 12.32 0.04
CA ILE A 105 3.56 11.63 -0.49
C ILE A 105 3.13 10.66 -1.57
N LEU A 106 3.75 10.78 -2.74
CA LEU A 106 3.52 9.95 -3.91
C LEU A 106 4.76 9.08 -4.16
N ASP A 107 4.61 7.77 -4.02
CA ASP A 107 5.60 6.78 -4.43
C ASP A 107 5.30 6.36 -5.87
N ILE A 108 5.88 7.05 -6.85
CA ILE A 108 5.58 6.85 -8.28
C ILE A 108 6.53 5.82 -8.89
N HIS A 109 6.02 4.63 -9.16
CA HIS A 109 6.70 3.57 -9.89
C HIS A 109 6.50 3.69 -11.40
N PHE A 110 7.59 3.58 -12.16
CA PHE A 110 7.58 3.71 -13.62
C PHE A 110 7.64 2.34 -14.29
N GLU A 111 6.55 1.96 -14.94
CA GLU A 111 6.44 0.69 -15.64
C GLU A 111 6.51 0.86 -17.16
N LYS A 112 7.27 -0.03 -17.80
CA LYS A 112 7.35 -0.09 -19.27
C LYS A 112 6.09 -0.71 -19.88
N SER A 113 5.48 -1.66 -19.17
CA SER A 113 4.24 -2.31 -19.59
C SER A 113 3.05 -1.36 -19.43
N GLY A 114 2.19 -1.29 -20.46
CA GLY A 114 0.94 -0.54 -20.41
C GLY A 114 -0.21 -1.26 -19.71
N ASN A 115 -0.05 -2.55 -19.39
CA ASN A 115 -1.12 -3.37 -18.83
C ASN A 115 -1.07 -3.41 -17.31
N ILE A 116 -1.90 -2.58 -16.67
CA ILE A 116 -2.01 -2.49 -15.21
C ILE A 116 -2.45 -3.80 -14.55
N LYS A 117 -3.28 -4.64 -15.19
CA LYS A 117 -3.67 -5.93 -14.62
C LYS A 117 -2.47 -6.86 -14.47
N ASN A 118 -1.56 -6.88 -15.43
CA ASN A 118 -0.34 -7.69 -15.33
C ASN A 118 0.60 -7.14 -14.24
N ILE A 119 0.70 -5.81 -14.13
CA ILE A 119 1.48 -5.17 -13.06
C ILE A 119 0.94 -5.55 -11.67
N LEU A 120 -0.38 -5.51 -11.48
CA LEU A 120 -1.01 -5.96 -10.22
C LEU A 120 -0.70 -7.44 -9.95
N LYS A 121 -0.83 -8.31 -10.97
CA LYS A 121 -0.49 -9.75 -10.81
C LYS A 121 0.94 -9.94 -10.35
N GLU A 122 1.92 -9.27 -10.93
CA GLU A 122 3.33 -9.56 -10.65
C GLU A 122 3.87 -8.88 -9.37
N LYS A 123 3.28 -7.74 -8.98
CA LYS A 123 3.91 -6.83 -7.99
C LYS A 123 3.13 -6.65 -6.71
N THR A 124 1.91 -7.16 -6.63
CA THR A 124 1.11 -7.09 -5.42
C THR A 124 1.49 -8.23 -4.48
N ASN A 125 1.81 -7.97 -3.21
CA ASN A 125 2.19 -9.03 -2.25
C ASN A 125 0.98 -9.80 -1.70
N PHE A 126 -0.12 -9.09 -1.43
CA PHE A 126 -1.36 -9.69 -0.93
C PHE A 126 -2.51 -9.42 -1.87
N THR A 127 -3.39 -10.39 -2.11
CA THR A 127 -4.56 -10.26 -3.00
C THR A 127 -5.41 -9.02 -2.68
N ILE A 128 -5.59 -8.68 -1.40
CA ILE A 128 -6.32 -7.48 -0.94
C ILE A 128 -5.70 -6.14 -1.34
N ASN A 129 -4.48 -6.13 -1.91
CA ASN A 129 -3.83 -4.97 -2.49
C ASN A 129 -3.95 -4.94 -4.03
N GLY A 130 -4.62 -5.93 -4.62
CA GLY A 130 -4.74 -6.16 -6.07
C GLY A 130 -5.76 -5.23 -6.74
N PHE A 131 -5.71 -3.94 -6.41
CA PHE A 131 -6.58 -2.91 -6.94
C PHE A 131 -5.76 -1.79 -7.58
N ALA A 132 -6.30 -1.21 -8.63
CA ALA A 132 -5.82 0.00 -9.27
C ALA A 132 -7.00 0.93 -9.58
N LEU A 133 -6.84 2.21 -9.27
CA LEU A 133 -7.78 3.26 -9.63
C LEU A 133 -7.09 4.21 -10.60
N PRO A 134 -7.58 4.37 -11.84
CA PRO A 134 -7.07 5.42 -12.73
C PRO A 134 -7.21 6.79 -12.05
N LEU A 135 -6.12 7.53 -11.86
CA LEU A 135 -6.19 8.81 -11.14
C LEU A 135 -7.10 9.84 -11.83
N LYS A 136 -7.35 9.70 -13.13
CA LYS A 136 -8.30 10.56 -13.86
C LYS A 136 -9.75 10.43 -13.36
N THR A 137 -10.11 9.32 -12.74
CA THR A 137 -11.48 9.07 -12.24
C THR A 137 -11.59 9.24 -10.73
N ILE A 138 -10.53 9.70 -10.05
CA ILE A 138 -10.47 9.77 -8.58
C ILE A 138 -11.48 10.76 -7.98
N ASN A 139 -11.88 11.77 -8.76
CA ASN A 139 -12.86 12.78 -8.37
C ASN A 139 -14.29 12.40 -8.74
N ASN A 140 -14.48 11.28 -9.44
CA ASN A 140 -15.81 10.87 -9.84
C ASN A 140 -16.52 10.20 -8.66
N GLU A 141 -17.81 10.46 -8.52
CA GLU A 141 -18.65 9.80 -7.52
C GLU A 141 -18.70 8.28 -7.72
N ASP A 142 -18.56 7.81 -8.96
CA ASP A 142 -18.51 6.41 -9.37
C ASP A 142 -17.09 5.81 -9.43
N TRP A 143 -16.10 6.42 -8.77
CA TRP A 143 -14.70 5.96 -8.75
C TRP A 143 -14.56 4.46 -8.44
N TYR A 144 -15.47 3.93 -7.62
CA TYR A 144 -15.49 2.53 -7.21
C TYR A 144 -15.78 1.59 -8.38
N ASP A 145 -16.64 2.01 -9.31
CA ASP A 145 -17.00 1.24 -10.51
C ASP A 145 -15.87 1.31 -11.56
N SER A 146 -15.03 2.35 -11.48
CA SER A 146 -13.80 2.50 -12.28
C SER A 146 -12.62 1.64 -11.78
N LEU A 147 -12.78 0.86 -10.70
CA LEU A 147 -11.70 0.04 -10.15
C LEU A 147 -11.28 -1.08 -11.09
N ILE A 148 -9.98 -1.14 -11.37
CA ILE A 148 -9.35 -2.29 -12.00
C ILE A 148 -8.87 -3.21 -10.88
N LYS A 149 -9.31 -4.46 -10.88
CA LYS A 149 -9.03 -5.41 -9.79
C LYS A 149 -8.58 -6.76 -10.31
N LEU A 150 -7.77 -7.46 -9.53
CA LEU A 150 -7.60 -8.90 -9.64
C LEU A 150 -8.90 -9.59 -9.21
N GLU A 151 -9.15 -10.78 -9.75
CA GLU A 151 -10.39 -11.54 -9.54
C GLU A 151 -10.70 -11.75 -8.05
N ASP A 152 -9.70 -12.23 -7.29
CA ASP A 152 -9.85 -12.58 -5.88
C ASP A 152 -9.75 -11.37 -4.92
N ALA A 153 -9.27 -10.22 -5.39
CA ALA A 153 -8.94 -9.08 -4.51
C ALA A 153 -10.15 -8.58 -3.71
N LEU A 154 -11.32 -8.50 -4.36
CA LEU A 154 -12.55 -7.99 -3.75
C LEU A 154 -13.24 -9.02 -2.85
N PRO A 155 -13.43 -10.29 -3.27
CA PRO A 155 -13.88 -11.35 -2.38
C PRO A 155 -13.03 -11.48 -1.12
N ASP A 156 -11.70 -11.49 -1.25
CA ASP A 156 -10.80 -11.63 -0.12
C ASP A 156 -10.94 -10.48 0.88
N LEU A 157 -10.98 -9.23 0.39
CA LEU A 157 -11.16 -8.08 1.25
C LEU A 157 -12.52 -8.09 1.96
N LYS A 158 -13.60 -8.42 1.24
CA LYS A 158 -14.97 -8.49 1.78
C LYS A 158 -15.09 -9.56 2.87
N ASN A 159 -14.44 -10.71 2.66
CA ASN A 159 -14.47 -11.84 3.59
C ASN A 159 -13.37 -11.77 4.66
N LYS A 160 -12.61 -10.67 4.70
CA LYS A 160 -11.47 -10.43 5.58
C LYS A 160 -10.46 -11.59 5.55
N ILE A 161 -10.12 -12.04 4.35
CA ILE A 161 -9.11 -13.05 4.09
C ILE A 161 -7.83 -12.33 3.65
N ILE A 162 -6.69 -12.75 4.18
CA ILE A 162 -5.39 -12.23 3.75
C ILE A 162 -4.61 -13.37 3.09
N LEU A 163 -4.51 -13.31 1.76
CA LEU A 163 -3.77 -14.30 0.97
C LEU A 163 -2.55 -13.66 0.33
N LEU A 164 -1.42 -14.35 0.38
CA LEU A 164 -0.28 -14.05 -0.48
C LEU A 164 -0.70 -14.18 -1.94
N ASN A 165 -0.24 -13.26 -2.77
CA ASN A 165 -0.50 -13.34 -4.20
C ASN A 165 0.34 -14.46 -4.83
N LYS A 166 -0.33 -15.45 -5.43
CA LYS A 166 0.33 -16.61 -6.07
C LYS A 166 1.28 -16.26 -7.21
N TYR A 167 1.15 -15.07 -7.79
CA TYR A 167 1.98 -14.58 -8.88
C TYR A 167 3.16 -13.71 -8.40
N GLN A 168 3.33 -13.56 -7.08
CA GLN A 168 4.43 -12.78 -6.52
C GLN A 168 5.77 -13.40 -6.93
N ILE A 169 6.60 -12.61 -7.62
CA ILE A 169 7.88 -13.07 -8.17
C ILE A 169 9.00 -12.98 -7.12
N LYS A 170 8.89 -12.08 -6.14
CA LYS A 170 9.93 -11.84 -5.14
C LYS A 170 9.36 -11.64 -3.73
N PRO A 171 9.92 -12.30 -2.71
CA PRO A 171 9.55 -12.07 -1.33
C PRO A 171 10.05 -10.70 -0.86
N HIS A 172 9.25 -9.97 -0.06
CA HIS A 172 9.67 -8.70 0.54
C HIS A 172 10.08 -8.84 2.02
N GLY A 173 9.81 -9.97 2.65
CA GLY A 173 10.09 -10.28 4.05
C GLY A 173 9.32 -9.49 5.09
N SER A 174 8.35 -8.66 4.68
CA SER A 174 7.51 -7.85 5.57
C SER A 174 6.06 -8.34 5.66
N GLU A 175 5.77 -9.44 4.96
CA GLU A 175 4.45 -10.03 4.79
C GLU A 175 3.88 -10.48 6.13
N LEU A 176 4.65 -11.17 6.97
CA LEU A 176 4.18 -11.62 8.29
C LEU A 176 3.74 -10.44 9.19
N PHE A 177 4.52 -9.36 9.25
CA PHE A 177 4.15 -8.16 10.00
C PHE A 177 2.88 -7.51 9.44
N THR A 178 2.65 -7.61 8.13
CA THR A 178 1.42 -7.13 7.49
C THR A 178 0.24 -8.03 7.84
N CYS A 179 0.42 -9.34 7.81
CA CYS A 179 -0.59 -10.33 8.21
C CYS A 179 -1.08 -10.08 9.64
N LEU A 180 -0.16 -9.93 10.60
CA LEU A 180 -0.48 -9.66 12.00
C LEU A 180 -1.31 -8.37 12.17
N ARG A 181 -0.99 -7.31 11.42
CA ARG A 181 -1.77 -6.05 11.42
C ARG A 181 -3.19 -6.24 10.92
N PHE A 182 -3.42 -7.09 9.92
CA PHE A 182 -4.77 -7.35 9.43
C PHE A 182 -5.54 -8.29 10.36
N MET A 183 -4.88 -9.26 10.97
CA MET A 183 -5.51 -10.12 11.96
C MET A 183 -6.06 -9.32 13.15
N SER A 184 -5.37 -8.27 13.61
CA SER A 184 -5.91 -7.38 14.65
C SER A 184 -7.18 -6.61 14.23
N LEU A 185 -7.50 -6.56 12.94
CA LEU A 185 -8.74 -6.00 12.39
C LEU A 185 -9.84 -7.05 12.18
N GLY A 186 -9.61 -8.28 12.62
CA GLY A 186 -10.52 -9.41 12.46
C GLY A 186 -10.39 -10.10 11.10
N PHE A 187 -9.23 -9.99 10.43
CA PHE A 187 -8.93 -10.87 9.31
C PHE A 187 -8.63 -12.28 9.80
N LYS A 188 -9.05 -13.26 9.00
CA LYS A 188 -8.86 -14.68 9.31
C LYS A 188 -7.38 -15.01 9.34
N LYS A 189 -7.02 -15.94 10.22
CA LYS A 189 -5.68 -16.54 10.26
C LYS A 189 -5.36 -17.18 8.89
N PRO A 190 -4.16 -16.97 8.33
CA PRO A 190 -3.72 -17.66 7.12
C PRO A 190 -3.59 -19.16 7.38
N ASP A 191 -3.69 -19.96 6.31
CA ASP A 191 -3.36 -21.38 6.40
C ASP A 191 -1.87 -21.60 6.75
N ASN A 192 -1.55 -22.82 7.17
CA ASN A 192 -0.19 -23.17 7.60
C ASN A 192 0.84 -23.01 6.48
N LYS A 193 0.47 -23.25 5.22
CA LYS A 193 1.40 -23.16 4.08
C LYS A 193 1.80 -21.71 3.86
N GLN A 194 0.85 -20.79 3.81
CA GLN A 194 1.12 -19.36 3.70
C GLN A 194 1.88 -18.81 4.90
N LEU A 195 1.53 -19.28 6.10
CA LEU A 195 2.24 -18.90 7.31
C LEU A 195 3.73 -19.29 7.23
N GLN A 196 4.03 -20.52 6.82
CA GLN A 196 5.40 -21.00 6.62
C GLN A 196 6.15 -20.17 5.56
N THR A 197 5.50 -19.83 4.44
CA THR A 197 6.08 -18.94 3.43
C THR A 197 6.43 -17.58 4.02
N MET A 198 5.48 -16.90 4.69
CA MET A 198 5.73 -15.58 5.28
C MET A 198 6.81 -15.58 6.37
N VAL A 199 6.92 -16.69 7.10
CA VAL A 199 7.97 -16.94 8.08
C VAL A 199 9.33 -17.05 7.41
N SER A 200 9.45 -17.88 6.37
CA SER A 200 10.68 -18.08 5.62
C SER A 200 11.14 -16.77 4.97
N ASP A 201 10.18 -15.96 4.50
CA ASP A 201 10.46 -14.71 3.82
C ASP A 201 11.08 -13.65 4.73
N LEU A 202 10.97 -13.77 6.06
CA LEU A 202 11.62 -12.86 7.02
C LEU A 202 13.14 -12.76 6.78
N ASN A 203 13.76 -13.80 6.21
CA ASN A 203 15.19 -13.82 5.86
C ASN A 203 15.59 -12.74 4.85
N TYR A 204 14.66 -12.28 4.01
CA TYR A 204 14.89 -11.22 3.03
C TYR A 204 14.71 -9.81 3.59
N LEU A 205 14.32 -9.67 4.86
CA LEU A 205 14.04 -8.38 5.45
C LEU A 205 15.33 -7.67 5.91
N GLU A 206 15.62 -6.53 5.29
CA GLU A 206 16.75 -5.68 5.68
C GLU A 206 16.61 -5.19 7.15
N PRO A 207 17.70 -5.12 7.95
CA PRO A 207 17.64 -4.71 9.36
C PRO A 207 16.96 -3.36 9.60
N ASN A 208 17.19 -2.38 8.72
CA ASN A 208 16.55 -1.06 8.81
C ASN A 208 15.05 -1.11 8.52
N ARG A 209 14.60 -2.03 7.66
CA ARG A 209 13.17 -2.25 7.39
C ARG A 209 12.52 -3.05 8.51
N TYR A 210 13.25 -3.98 9.13
CA TYR A 210 12.79 -4.75 10.27
C TYR A 210 12.32 -3.85 11.41
N LYS A 211 13.19 -2.95 11.91
CA LYS A 211 12.84 -2.04 13.02
C LYS A 211 11.59 -1.21 12.73
N ARG A 212 11.45 -0.73 11.49
CA ARG A 212 10.26 0.02 11.04
C ARG A 212 9.01 -0.84 11.02
N ASN A 213 9.09 -2.09 10.57
CA ASN A 213 7.94 -3.00 10.52
C ASN A 213 7.49 -3.45 11.91
N VAL A 214 8.42 -3.72 12.83
CA VAL A 214 8.10 -4.00 14.24
C VAL A 214 7.37 -2.81 14.88
N LYS A 215 7.94 -1.60 14.76
CA LYS A 215 7.28 -0.39 15.27
C LYS A 215 5.88 -0.21 14.66
N LYS A 216 5.77 -0.31 13.33
CA LYS A 216 4.48 -0.22 12.63
C LYS A 216 3.48 -1.26 13.09
N LEU A 217 3.92 -2.48 13.40
CA LEU A 217 3.05 -3.52 13.93
C LEU A 217 2.53 -3.11 15.31
N PHE A 218 3.42 -2.74 16.23
CA PHE A 218 3.04 -2.37 17.60
C PHE A 218 2.07 -1.19 17.62
N ASP A 219 2.37 -0.12 16.85
CA ASP A 219 1.49 1.04 16.71
C ASP A 219 0.09 0.65 16.20
N TYR A 220 0.00 -0.38 15.35
CA TYR A 220 -1.25 -0.78 14.69
C TYR A 220 -2.11 -1.72 15.54
N VAL A 221 -1.48 -2.62 16.30
CA VAL A 221 -2.19 -3.66 17.08
C VAL A 221 -2.42 -3.25 18.54
N GLY A 222 -1.95 -2.07 18.94
CA GLY A 222 -2.12 -1.54 20.29
C GLY A 222 -1.01 -1.92 21.27
N GLY A 223 0.18 -2.24 20.77
CA GLY A 223 1.38 -2.51 21.57
C GLY A 223 1.97 -3.91 21.39
N GLU A 224 3.13 -4.11 22.00
CA GLU A 224 3.90 -5.36 21.90
C GLU A 224 3.13 -6.56 22.49
N LYS A 225 2.42 -6.39 23.62
CA LYS A 225 1.67 -7.46 24.28
C LYS A 225 0.63 -8.09 23.35
N GLN A 226 -0.12 -7.26 22.63
CA GLN A 226 -1.14 -7.67 21.66
C GLN A 226 -0.47 -8.32 20.44
N ALA A 227 0.65 -7.76 19.96
CA ALA A 227 1.42 -8.34 18.86
C ALA A 227 1.91 -9.75 19.20
N ARG A 228 2.43 -9.97 20.41
CA ARG A 228 2.87 -11.27 20.91
C ARG A 228 1.72 -12.27 21.05
N LYS A 229 0.53 -11.83 21.46
CA LYS A 229 -0.66 -12.69 21.51
C LYS A 229 -1.02 -13.22 20.12
N LEU A 230 -1.04 -12.36 19.11
CA LEU A 230 -1.33 -12.77 17.72
C LEU A 230 -0.30 -13.77 17.17
N ILE A 231 0.98 -13.61 17.50
CA ILE A 231 2.03 -14.59 17.13
C ILE A 231 1.77 -15.95 17.75
N LYS A 232 1.39 -15.99 19.03
CA LYS A 232 1.04 -17.25 19.71
C LYS A 232 -0.16 -17.92 19.07
N GLU A 233 -1.19 -17.17 18.67
CA GLU A 233 -2.35 -17.67 17.93
C GLU A 233 -1.96 -18.25 16.55
N LEU A 234 -0.90 -17.73 15.94
CA LEU A 234 -0.33 -18.30 14.71
C LEU A 234 0.46 -19.60 14.96
N GLY A 235 0.88 -19.89 16.20
CA GLY A 235 1.69 -21.05 16.52
C GLY A 235 3.18 -20.88 16.20
N ILE A 236 3.63 -19.64 15.98
CA ILE A 236 5.04 -19.32 15.75
C ILE A 236 5.79 -19.44 17.09
N LYS A 237 6.80 -20.32 17.13
CA LYS A 237 7.51 -20.68 18.38
C LYS A 237 8.69 -19.77 18.73
N TYR A 238 9.27 -19.07 17.76
CA TYR A 238 10.43 -18.19 17.97
C TYR A 238 10.00 -16.72 18.01
N ASP A 239 10.77 -15.92 18.74
CA ASP A 239 10.48 -14.49 18.87
C ASP A 239 10.93 -13.71 17.63
N ILE A 240 9.98 -13.41 16.75
CA ILE A 240 10.18 -12.60 15.53
C ILE A 240 10.40 -11.10 15.82
N PHE A 241 10.32 -10.68 17.10
CA PHE A 241 10.62 -9.32 17.53
C PHE A 241 12.06 -9.14 18.03
N ASN A 242 12.84 -10.22 18.05
CA ASN A 242 14.29 -10.17 18.19
C ASN A 242 14.98 -10.42 16.84
N ILE A 243 15.68 -9.40 16.32
CA ILE A 243 16.36 -9.49 15.01
C ILE A 243 17.42 -10.60 14.97
N LYS A 244 18.09 -10.91 16.10
CA LYS A 244 19.08 -12.00 16.19
C LYS A 244 18.44 -13.37 15.92
N ASN A 245 17.18 -13.53 16.30
CA ASN A 245 16.46 -14.77 16.04
C ASN A 245 16.09 -14.93 14.57
N LEU A 246 16.02 -13.85 13.80
CA LEU A 246 15.83 -13.93 12.35
C LEU A 246 17.11 -14.40 11.63
N GLU A 247 18.29 -14.13 12.20
CA GLU A 247 19.55 -14.64 11.67
C GLU A 247 19.68 -16.16 11.81
N MET A 248 18.97 -16.76 12.78
CA MET A 248 18.89 -18.22 12.92
C MET A 248 18.01 -18.89 11.86
N ILE A 249 17.04 -18.17 11.29
CA ILE A 249 16.19 -18.68 10.19
C ILE A 249 16.99 -18.72 8.87
N LYS A 250 18.16 -18.05 8.80
CA LYS A 250 19.08 -18.06 7.65
C LYS A 250 19.99 -19.29 7.56
N LYS A 251 20.02 -20.14 8.60
CA LYS A 251 20.77 -21.41 8.62
C LYS A 251 19.83 -22.57 8.37
#